data_AF-A0A9P1G3T0-F1
#
_entry.id   AF-A0A9P1G3T0-F1
#
_cell.length_a   1.000
_cell.length_b   1.000
_cell.length_c   1.000
_cell.angle_alpha   90.00
_cell.angle_beta   90.00
_cell.angle_gamma   90.00
#
_symmetry.space_group_name_H-M   'P 1'
#
loop_
_entity.id
_entity.type
_entity.pdbx_description
1 polymer ?
#
loop_
_entity_poly.entity_id
_entity_poly.type
_entity_poly.pdbx_seq_one_letter_code
_entity_poly.pdbx_strand_id
1 'polypeptide(L)'
;MLGSLRAVRSSLPRARLFSGGIPAARALRPPGTITETAGASGRLVGFGKHSALSYEDLVKVEPSYCSWVKTKYAKDLEAGETMNPNFRALGEHLQGVKLPASADKGRPRYGGSWSKGAPASSKSPVGTGENLRPQGAQGASANEQGQLVDGKWLVAFGKHKGLSFAEVLSKDPSYCEYMVNQVLTSDDKVNSSCAAFAAYVLYSTLKEAEKKHA
;
A
#
# COMPACT_ATOMS: atom_id res chain seq x y z
N MET A 1 -36.56 31.19 -26.28
CA MET A 1 -36.67 31.39 -24.82
C MET A 1 -35.25 31.39 -24.27
N LEU A 2 -34.60 32.55 -24.24
CA LEU A 2 -34.49 33.45 -23.08
C LEU A 2 -33.78 32.76 -21.91
N GLY A 3 -32.51 33.14 -21.73
CA GLY A 3 -31.68 32.69 -20.63
C GLY A 3 -32.06 33.31 -19.28
N SER A 4 -31.44 32.81 -18.23
CA SER A 4 -31.34 33.54 -16.97
C SER A 4 -30.08 33.15 -16.22
N LEU A 5 -29.17 34.13 -16.21
CA LEU A 5 -28.10 34.29 -15.26
C LEU A 5 -28.67 34.28 -13.83
N ARG A 6 -27.96 33.65 -12.89
CA ARG A 6 -28.01 34.07 -11.48
C ARG A 6 -26.59 34.37 -11.02
N ALA A 7 -26.30 35.65 -11.02
CA ALA A 7 -25.14 36.22 -10.37
C ALA A 7 -25.51 36.73 -8.98
N VAL A 8 -24.54 36.61 -8.07
CA VAL A 8 -24.21 37.53 -6.96
C VAL A 8 -25.24 37.69 -5.84
N ARG A 9 -24.80 37.38 -4.60
CA ARG A 9 -24.80 38.36 -3.50
C ARG A 9 -23.92 37.94 -2.31
N SER A 10 -22.82 38.67 -2.23
CA SER A 10 -22.04 39.13 -1.08
C SER A 10 -22.68 39.04 0.31
N SER A 11 -21.91 38.64 1.33
CA SER A 11 -22.03 39.24 2.67
C SER A 11 -20.70 39.15 3.44
N LEU A 12 -20.39 40.25 4.12
CA LEU A 12 -19.08 40.75 4.53
C LEU A 12 -18.50 40.12 5.82
N PRO A 13 -17.19 40.33 6.09
CA PRO A 13 -16.51 39.87 7.30
C PRO A 13 -16.84 40.73 8.52
N ARG A 14 -17.08 40.11 9.68
CA ARG A 14 -17.25 40.83 10.95
C ARG A 14 -16.00 40.67 11.82
N ALA A 15 -15.24 41.76 11.88
CA ALA A 15 -14.14 41.98 12.81
C ALA A 15 -14.57 41.73 14.27
N ARG A 16 -13.71 41.06 15.04
CA ARG A 16 -13.69 41.17 16.49
C ARG A 16 -12.34 41.75 16.92
N LEU A 17 -12.40 43.01 17.33
CA LEU A 17 -11.42 43.67 18.17
C LEU A 17 -11.39 42.95 19.52
N PHE A 18 -10.23 42.46 19.94
CA PHE A 18 -9.96 42.10 21.33
C PHE A 18 -8.79 42.97 21.80
N SER A 19 -9.15 44.06 22.48
CA SER A 19 -8.26 44.81 23.36
C SER A 19 -8.25 44.13 24.71
N GLY A 20 -7.08 43.78 25.26
CA GLY A 20 -7.00 43.22 26.60
C GLY A 20 -5.58 42.92 27.09
N GLY A 21 -4.93 43.93 27.66
CA GLY A 21 -4.17 43.81 28.91
C GLY A 21 -2.83 43.05 28.90
N ILE A 22 -1.74 43.81 28.82
CA ILE A 22 -0.42 43.39 29.33
C ILE A 22 -0.31 43.88 30.79
N PRO A 23 -0.05 42.99 31.76
CA PRO A 23 0.74 43.36 32.91
C PRO A 23 2.11 42.68 32.88
N ALA A 24 3.14 43.51 32.92
CA ALA A 24 4.51 43.13 33.19
C ALA A 24 4.62 42.62 34.63
N ALA A 25 5.07 41.38 34.81
CA ALA A 25 5.55 40.87 36.09
C ALA A 25 6.87 40.13 35.88
N ARG A 26 7.93 40.87 36.19
CA ARG A 26 9.31 40.45 36.31
C ARG A 26 9.43 39.58 37.57
N ALA A 27 9.58 38.28 37.41
CA ALA A 27 9.90 37.35 38.49
C ALA A 27 11.18 36.56 38.15
N LEU A 28 12.18 36.85 38.98
CA LEU A 28 13.43 36.14 39.28
C LEU A 28 13.57 34.71 38.70
N ARG A 29 14.60 34.53 37.87
CA ARG A 29 15.11 33.22 37.41
C ARG A 29 15.82 32.51 38.58
N PRO A 30 15.49 31.26 38.91
CA PRO A 30 16.41 30.37 39.61
C PRO A 30 17.53 29.88 38.67
N PRO A 31 18.79 29.77 39.13
CA PRO A 31 19.85 29.07 38.41
C PRO A 31 19.73 27.57 38.65
N GLY A 32 19.82 26.77 37.59
CA GLY A 32 20.03 25.32 37.72
C GLY A 32 18.80 24.46 37.46
N THR A 33 18.33 24.43 36.22
CA THR A 33 17.87 23.17 35.63
C THR A 33 18.29 23.16 34.17
N ILE A 34 19.48 22.61 33.94
CA ILE A 34 19.88 22.08 32.64
C ILE A 34 19.00 20.87 32.34
N THR A 35 17.73 21.09 31.98
CA THR A 35 17.01 20.12 31.16
C THR A 35 17.13 20.63 29.75
N GLU A 36 18.23 20.21 29.14
CA GLU A 36 18.23 19.59 27.83
C GLU A 36 17.34 20.28 26.80
N THR A 37 18.02 21.03 25.93
CA THR A 37 17.54 21.46 24.62
C THR A 37 16.89 20.29 23.88
N ALA A 38 15.60 20.05 24.12
CA ALA A 38 14.75 19.17 23.32
C ALA A 38 14.44 19.87 21.99
N GLY A 39 15.51 20.21 21.26
CA GLY A 39 15.43 20.64 19.88
C GLY A 39 15.03 19.44 19.05
N ALA A 40 13.76 19.39 18.63
CA ALA A 40 13.24 18.98 17.32
C ALA A 40 13.80 17.76 16.54
N SER A 41 14.77 16.98 17.02
CA SER A 41 15.43 15.89 16.27
C SER A 41 14.87 14.50 16.60
N GLY A 42 13.97 14.39 17.59
CA GLY A 42 13.34 13.12 17.98
C GLY A 42 11.99 12.84 17.33
N ARG A 43 11.53 13.66 16.37
CA ARG A 43 10.22 13.47 15.75
C ARG A 43 10.30 12.29 14.79
N LEU A 44 9.89 11.13 15.32
CA LEU A 44 9.82 9.88 14.57
C LEU A 44 8.82 10.02 13.42
N VAL A 45 9.09 9.32 12.32
CA VAL A 45 8.17 9.27 11.18
C VAL A 45 6.79 8.79 11.63
N GLY A 46 6.72 7.83 12.56
CA GLY A 46 5.47 7.44 13.21
C GLY A 46 4.45 6.76 12.29
N PHE A 47 4.82 6.40 11.05
CA PHE A 47 4.00 5.60 10.14
C PHE A 47 4.85 4.76 9.19
N GLY A 48 4.30 3.64 8.74
CA GLY A 48 4.90 2.76 7.73
C GLY A 48 6.18 2.04 8.19
N LYS A 49 6.95 1.57 7.20
CA LYS A 49 8.20 0.80 7.37
C LYS A 49 9.27 1.54 8.19
N HIS A 50 9.25 2.87 8.18
CA HIS A 50 10.24 3.72 8.83
C HIS A 50 9.71 4.41 10.09
N SER A 51 8.62 3.89 10.67
CA SER A 51 7.96 4.50 11.84
C SER A 51 8.88 4.70 13.06
N ALA A 52 9.89 3.86 13.23
CA ALA A 52 10.88 3.94 14.31
C ALA A 52 12.10 4.80 13.99
N LEU A 53 12.20 5.37 12.79
CA LEU A 53 13.32 6.24 12.38
C LEU A 53 12.96 7.72 12.58
N SER A 54 13.97 8.51 12.92
CA SER A 54 13.88 9.97 12.92
C SER A 54 13.89 10.50 11.48
N TYR A 55 13.45 11.74 11.29
CA TYR A 55 13.53 12.40 9.99
C TYR A 55 14.96 12.52 9.48
N GLU A 56 15.92 12.78 10.36
CA GLU A 56 17.34 12.92 10.01
C GLU A 56 17.95 11.59 9.58
N ASP A 57 17.65 10.51 10.31
CA ASP A 57 18.14 9.17 9.98
C ASP A 57 17.50 8.65 8.69
N LEU A 58 16.22 8.94 8.48
CA LEU A 58 15.51 8.57 7.25
C LEU A 58 16.17 9.17 6.01
N VAL A 59 16.58 10.44 6.06
CA VAL A 59 17.26 11.11 4.94
C VAL A 59 18.62 10.47 4.63
N LYS A 60 19.33 9.97 5.66
CA LYS A 60 20.62 9.29 5.50
C LYS A 60 20.45 7.87 4.94
N VAL A 61 19.46 7.13 5.43
CA VAL A 61 19.27 5.70 5.11
C VAL A 61 18.56 5.52 3.76
N GLU A 62 17.50 6.29 3.50
CA GLU A 62 16.71 6.18 2.26
C GLU A 62 16.36 7.56 1.67
N PRO A 63 17.32 8.28 1.04
CA PRO A 63 17.05 9.56 0.39
C PRO A 63 15.99 9.46 -0.71
N SER A 64 15.87 8.29 -1.36
CA SER A 64 14.84 8.02 -2.37
C SER A 64 13.43 7.97 -1.78
N TYR A 65 13.27 7.53 -0.53
CA TYR A 65 11.98 7.56 0.17
C TYR A 65 11.57 9.01 0.46
N CYS A 66 12.49 9.85 0.94
CA CYS A 66 12.24 11.27 1.14
C CYS A 66 11.84 12.00 -0.16
N SER A 67 12.47 11.66 -1.29
CA SER A 67 12.09 12.20 -2.59
C SER A 67 10.66 11.80 -2.97
N TRP A 68 10.27 10.54 -2.76
CA TRP A 68 8.90 10.09 -2.99
C TRP A 68 7.89 10.81 -2.08
N VAL A 69 8.22 10.99 -0.79
CA VAL A 69 7.36 11.72 0.16
C VAL A 69 7.14 13.15 -0.33
N LYS A 70 8.19 13.86 -0.80
CA LYS A 70 8.04 15.20 -1.38
C LYS A 70 7.07 15.22 -2.56
N THR A 71 7.25 14.31 -3.51
CA THR A 71 6.39 14.23 -4.70
C THR A 71 4.94 13.91 -4.33
N LYS A 72 4.74 12.96 -3.41
CA LYS A 72 3.41 12.55 -2.99
C LYS A 72 2.71 13.64 -2.18
N TYR A 73 3.44 14.30 -1.27
CA TYR A 73 2.93 15.43 -0.50
C TYR A 73 2.45 16.56 -1.40
N ALA A 74 3.19 16.93 -2.45
CA ALA A 74 2.76 17.95 -3.40
C ALA A 74 1.45 17.55 -4.11
N LYS A 75 1.35 16.30 -4.58
CA LYS A 75 0.15 15.80 -5.26
C LYS A 75 -1.08 15.76 -4.36
N ASP A 76 -0.93 15.21 -3.16
CA ASP A 76 -2.05 15.09 -2.22
C ASP A 76 -2.48 16.49 -1.72
N LEU A 77 -1.56 17.46 -1.69
CA LEU A 77 -1.85 18.85 -1.29
C LEU A 77 -2.71 19.55 -2.34
N GLU A 78 -2.43 19.29 -3.62
CA GLU A 78 -3.27 19.74 -4.74
C GLU A 78 -4.62 19.02 -4.80
N ALA A 79 -4.65 17.72 -4.48
CA ALA A 79 -5.87 16.92 -4.45
C ALA A 79 -6.80 17.27 -3.28
N GLY A 80 -6.30 17.98 -2.26
CA GLY A 80 -7.08 18.32 -1.06
C GLY A 80 -7.48 17.08 -0.24
N GLU A 81 -6.74 16.00 -0.37
CA GLU A 81 -7.05 14.72 0.29
C GLU A 81 -6.63 14.76 1.77
N THR A 82 -7.34 14.00 2.62
CA THR A 82 -7.03 13.94 4.05
C THR A 82 -5.75 13.11 4.28
N MET A 83 -4.62 13.79 4.34
CA MET A 83 -3.34 13.17 4.64
C MET A 83 -3.17 12.90 6.14
N ASN A 84 -2.39 11.86 6.46
CA ASN A 84 -1.99 11.59 7.84
C ASN A 84 -1.18 12.78 8.41
N PRO A 85 -1.47 13.27 9.63
CA PRO A 85 -0.75 14.40 10.24
C PRO A 85 0.77 14.19 10.30
N ASN A 86 1.22 12.96 10.53
CA ASN A 86 2.65 12.64 10.55
C ASN A 86 3.26 12.73 9.14
N PHE A 87 2.52 12.34 8.11
CA PHE A 87 2.96 12.43 6.71
C PHE A 87 3.09 13.90 6.28
N ARG A 88 2.13 14.74 6.67
CA ARG A 88 2.19 16.19 6.46
C ARG A 88 3.41 16.82 7.16
N ALA A 89 3.65 16.45 8.41
CA ALA A 89 4.81 16.95 9.16
C ALA A 89 6.15 16.55 8.51
N LEU A 90 6.26 15.32 8.00
CA LEU A 90 7.44 14.88 7.25
C LEU A 90 7.59 15.63 5.92
N GLY A 91 6.50 15.79 5.16
CA GLY A 91 6.51 16.52 3.89
C GLY A 91 6.96 17.97 4.05
N GLU A 92 6.45 18.66 5.07
CA GLU A 92 6.83 20.03 5.43
C GLU A 92 8.29 20.13 5.88
N HIS A 93 8.74 19.19 6.74
CA HIS A 93 10.14 19.12 7.17
C HIS A 93 11.09 18.94 5.97
N LEU A 94 10.70 18.12 5.00
CA LEU A 94 11.50 17.88 3.81
C LEU A 94 11.54 19.08 2.85
N GLN A 95 10.58 20.02 2.86
CA GLN A 95 10.61 21.18 1.94
C GLN A 95 11.84 22.08 2.15
N GLY A 96 12.32 22.22 3.39
CA GLY A 96 13.53 22.98 3.71
C GLY A 96 14.84 22.19 3.54
N VAL A 97 14.77 20.87 3.37
CA VAL A 97 15.95 20.00 3.29
C VAL A 97 16.37 19.84 1.83
N LYS A 98 17.57 20.29 1.52
CA LYS A 98 18.24 20.02 0.24
C LYS A 98 18.67 18.55 0.22
N LEU A 99 17.79 17.69 -0.30
CA LEU A 99 18.12 16.29 -0.51
C LEU A 99 19.24 16.19 -1.57
N PRO A 100 20.25 15.32 -1.38
CA PRO A 100 21.17 15.01 -2.46
C PRO A 100 20.34 14.49 -3.64
N ALA A 101 20.66 14.92 -4.85
CA ALA A 101 20.01 14.46 -6.07
C ALA A 101 20.24 12.95 -6.21
N SER A 102 19.39 12.16 -5.56
CA SER A 102 19.46 10.71 -5.58
C SER A 102 19.07 10.30 -6.98
N ALA A 103 20.03 9.70 -7.68
CA ALA A 103 19.95 9.28 -9.07
C ALA A 103 18.59 8.66 -9.37
N ASP A 104 18.03 9.10 -10.49
CA ASP A 104 16.89 8.52 -11.19
C ASP A 104 17.08 7.00 -11.34
N LYS A 105 16.68 6.25 -10.31
CA LYS A 105 16.72 4.79 -10.28
C LYS A 105 15.39 4.30 -9.78
N GLY A 106 14.38 4.53 -10.62
CA GLY A 106 13.09 3.89 -10.52
C GLY A 106 12.28 4.39 -9.33
N ARG A 107 10.99 4.63 -9.58
CA ARG A 107 10.02 4.73 -8.48
C ARG A 107 10.26 3.54 -7.54
N PRO A 108 10.52 3.77 -6.24
CA PRO A 108 10.50 2.64 -5.33
C PRO A 108 9.09 2.05 -5.43
N ARG A 109 9.04 0.75 -5.72
CA ARG A 109 7.81 -0.02 -5.97
C ARG A 109 7.04 -0.22 -4.65
N TYR A 110 6.83 0.85 -3.89
CA TYR A 110 5.92 0.92 -2.75
C TYR A 110 4.48 1.09 -3.26
N GLY A 111 4.03 0.09 -4.04
CA GLY A 111 2.65 -0.09 -4.46
C GLY A 111 1.92 -1.07 -3.54
N GLY A 112 2.20 -1.01 -2.24
CA GLY A 112 1.58 -1.85 -1.22
C GLY A 112 0.54 -1.05 -0.46
N SER A 113 -0.72 -1.44 -0.61
CA SER A 113 -1.87 -1.03 0.18
C SER A 113 -1.50 -0.90 1.67
N TRP A 114 -1.40 0.34 2.13
CA TRP A 114 -1.47 0.76 3.53
C TRP A 114 -2.84 0.44 4.15
N SER A 115 -3.13 -0.84 4.34
CA SER A 115 -4.23 -1.28 5.19
C SER A 115 -3.84 -1.04 6.66
N LYS A 116 -4.65 -0.21 7.32
CA LYS A 116 -4.61 0.09 8.76
C LYS A 116 -4.48 -1.20 9.58
N GLY A 117 -3.54 -1.19 10.53
CA GLY A 117 -3.31 -2.30 11.45
C GLY A 117 -4.51 -2.60 12.35
N ALA A 118 -4.72 -3.88 12.59
CA ALA A 118 -5.41 -4.39 13.77
C ALA A 118 -4.34 -4.99 14.72
N PRO A 119 -4.47 -4.82 16.05
CA PRO A 119 -3.45 -5.26 17.00
C PRO A 119 -3.43 -6.78 17.18
N ALA A 120 -2.22 -7.28 17.45
CA ALA A 120 -1.93 -8.67 17.76
C ALA A 120 -2.67 -9.12 19.03
N SER A 121 -3.44 -10.20 18.91
CA SER A 121 -3.94 -10.97 20.06
C SER A 121 -3.34 -12.36 20.00
N SER A 122 -2.38 -12.57 20.89
CA SER A 122 -1.76 -13.82 21.25
C SER A 122 -2.80 -14.78 21.85
N LYS A 123 -3.08 -15.90 21.16
CA LYS A 123 -3.56 -17.13 21.80
C LYS A 123 -3.00 -18.35 21.07
N SER A 124 -2.17 -19.10 21.79
CA SER A 124 -1.77 -20.47 21.48
C SER A 124 -2.98 -21.37 21.29
N PRO A 125 -2.80 -22.50 20.59
CA PRO A 125 -3.34 -23.75 21.11
C PRO A 125 -2.25 -24.81 21.23
N VAL A 126 -2.13 -25.33 22.44
CA VAL A 126 -1.61 -26.67 22.70
C VAL A 126 -2.67 -27.64 22.16
N GLY A 127 -2.24 -28.65 21.40
CA GLY A 127 -3.13 -29.58 20.72
C GLY A 127 -2.35 -30.77 20.18
N THR A 128 -1.88 -31.60 21.10
CA THR A 128 -1.32 -32.93 20.86
C THR A 128 -2.35 -33.78 20.11
N GLY A 129 -1.96 -34.31 18.94
CA GLY A 129 -2.77 -35.22 18.14
C GLY A 129 -1.89 -35.95 17.14
N GLU A 130 -1.23 -37.00 17.62
CA GLU A 130 -0.49 -37.97 16.82
C GLU A 130 -1.41 -38.64 15.79
N ASN A 131 -1.06 -38.58 14.51
CA ASN A 131 -1.47 -39.59 13.53
C ASN A 131 -0.52 -39.65 12.32
N LEU A 132 0.39 -40.62 12.38
CA LEU A 132 0.88 -41.48 11.29
C LEU A 132 0.98 -40.89 9.86
N ARG A 133 2.22 -40.54 9.45
CA ARG A 133 3.01 -41.02 8.28
C ARG A 133 2.31 -41.04 6.88
N PRO A 134 2.95 -40.59 5.75
CA PRO A 134 4.38 -40.76 5.45
C PRO A 134 5.18 -39.51 5.07
N GLN A 135 6.42 -39.55 5.54
CA GLN A 135 7.56 -38.87 4.95
C GLN A 135 7.68 -39.22 3.47
N GLY A 136 7.62 -38.20 2.64
CA GLY A 136 7.88 -38.29 1.21
C GLY A 136 8.17 -36.90 0.66
N ALA A 137 9.45 -36.64 0.45
CA ALA A 137 10.00 -35.72 -0.54
C ALA A 137 9.67 -34.21 -0.43
N GLN A 138 10.77 -33.49 -0.16
CA GLN A 138 11.20 -32.31 -0.91
C GLN A 138 10.44 -30.99 -0.66
N GLY A 139 11.16 -30.06 -0.05
CA GLY A 139 10.90 -28.64 -0.23
C GLY A 139 10.92 -28.34 -1.73
N ALA A 140 9.72 -28.08 -2.27
CA ALA A 140 9.54 -27.55 -3.61
C ALA A 140 10.11 -26.14 -3.63
N SER A 141 11.37 -26.08 -4.05
CA SER A 141 12.01 -24.87 -4.57
C SER A 141 11.05 -24.20 -5.54
N ALA A 142 10.90 -22.88 -5.41
CA ALA A 142 9.94 -22.03 -6.11
C ALA A 142 10.19 -21.91 -7.65
N ASN A 143 10.72 -22.94 -8.31
CA ASN A 143 11.13 -22.91 -9.71
C ASN A 143 10.76 -24.17 -10.53
N GLU A 144 10.05 -25.15 -9.97
CA GLU A 144 9.42 -26.24 -10.77
C GLU A 144 7.97 -25.89 -11.14
N GLN A 145 7.77 -24.65 -11.57
CA GLN A 145 6.58 -24.30 -12.31
C GLN A 145 6.70 -24.96 -13.69
N GLY A 146 6.20 -26.20 -13.80
CA GLY A 146 6.21 -26.99 -15.04
C GLY A 146 5.63 -26.21 -16.22
N GLN A 147 5.66 -26.77 -17.44
CA GLN A 147 5.13 -26.07 -18.59
C GLN A 147 3.63 -25.73 -18.35
N LEU A 148 3.23 -24.45 -18.50
CA LEU A 148 1.86 -23.97 -18.21
C LEU A 148 0.78 -24.82 -18.90
N VAL A 149 1.12 -25.35 -20.07
CA VAL A 149 0.28 -26.21 -20.91
C VAL A 149 -0.08 -27.56 -20.29
N ASP A 150 0.69 -28.02 -19.29
CA ASP A 150 0.47 -29.32 -18.65
C ASP A 150 -0.66 -29.28 -17.61
N GLY A 151 -1.14 -28.08 -17.25
CA GLY A 151 -2.25 -27.90 -16.31
C GLY A 151 -1.94 -28.24 -14.85
N LYS A 152 -0.70 -28.65 -14.54
CA LYS A 152 -0.19 -28.96 -13.19
C LYS A 152 0.05 -27.73 -12.30
N TRP A 153 -0.15 -26.54 -12.84
CA TRP A 153 0.00 -25.31 -12.06
C TRP A 153 -1.07 -25.23 -10.99
N LEU A 154 -0.66 -24.89 -9.77
CA LEU A 154 -1.57 -24.73 -8.65
C LEU A 154 -2.12 -23.31 -8.61
N VAL A 155 -3.43 -23.19 -8.40
CA VAL A 155 -4.07 -21.90 -8.19
C VAL A 155 -3.62 -21.35 -6.83
N ALA A 156 -2.95 -20.20 -6.83
CA ALA A 156 -2.45 -19.57 -5.60
C ALA A 156 -3.46 -18.62 -4.93
N PHE A 157 -4.64 -18.42 -5.53
CA PHE A 157 -5.62 -17.40 -5.16
C PHE A 157 -7.06 -17.93 -5.17
N GLY A 158 -7.98 -17.17 -4.58
CA GLY A 158 -9.42 -17.43 -4.64
C GLY A 158 -9.89 -18.70 -3.90
N LYS A 159 -11.12 -19.12 -4.23
CA LYS A 159 -11.83 -20.27 -3.62
C LYS A 159 -11.13 -21.61 -3.88
N HIS A 160 -10.44 -21.74 -5.00
CA HIS A 160 -9.83 -22.98 -5.47
C HIS A 160 -8.32 -23.05 -5.16
N LYS A 161 -7.86 -22.34 -4.13
CA LYS A 161 -6.45 -22.30 -3.77
C LYS A 161 -5.90 -23.69 -3.46
N GLY A 162 -4.78 -24.03 -4.08
CA GLY A 162 -4.10 -25.33 -3.91
C GLY A 162 -4.60 -26.43 -4.85
N LEU A 163 -5.62 -26.17 -5.67
CA LEU A 163 -6.03 -27.09 -6.74
C LEU A 163 -5.23 -26.79 -8.02
N SER A 164 -5.02 -27.81 -8.85
CA SER A 164 -4.40 -27.63 -10.17
C SER A 164 -5.35 -26.95 -11.16
N PHE A 165 -4.80 -26.29 -12.18
CA PHE A 165 -5.60 -25.60 -13.19
C PHE A 165 -6.56 -26.55 -13.92
N ALA A 166 -6.10 -27.76 -14.22
CA ALA A 166 -6.94 -28.80 -14.84
C ALA A 166 -8.11 -29.22 -13.93
N GLU A 167 -7.86 -29.43 -12.63
CA GLU A 167 -8.91 -29.80 -11.69
C GLU A 167 -9.97 -28.70 -11.52
N VAL A 168 -9.56 -27.43 -11.51
CA VAL A 168 -10.50 -26.30 -11.40
C VAL A 168 -11.39 -26.21 -12.63
N LEU A 169 -10.81 -26.39 -13.82
CA LEU A 169 -11.56 -26.39 -15.08
C LEU A 169 -12.63 -27.49 -15.10
N SER A 170 -12.32 -28.68 -14.56
CA SER A 170 -13.30 -29.78 -14.48
C SER A 170 -14.34 -29.59 -13.36
N LYS A 171 -13.96 -28.98 -12.23
CA LYS A 171 -14.86 -28.81 -11.07
C LYS A 171 -15.83 -27.64 -11.23
N ASP A 172 -15.37 -26.51 -11.78
CA ASP A 172 -16.15 -25.28 -11.83
C ASP A 172 -15.86 -24.48 -13.13
N PRO A 173 -16.53 -24.84 -14.24
CA PRO A 173 -16.36 -24.12 -15.50
C PRO A 173 -16.86 -22.67 -15.41
N SER A 174 -17.89 -22.40 -14.62
CA SER A 174 -18.42 -21.04 -14.41
C SER A 174 -17.40 -20.13 -13.73
N TYR A 175 -16.63 -20.66 -12.77
CA TYR A 175 -15.52 -19.92 -12.17
C TYR A 175 -14.42 -19.58 -13.18
N CYS A 176 -14.15 -20.48 -14.13
CA CYS A 176 -13.16 -20.26 -15.18
C CYS A 176 -13.59 -19.13 -16.12
N GLU A 177 -14.85 -19.12 -16.56
CA GLU A 177 -15.42 -18.03 -17.37
C GLU A 177 -15.37 -16.70 -16.64
N TYR A 178 -15.76 -16.68 -15.36
CA TYR A 178 -15.66 -15.49 -14.52
C TYR A 178 -14.22 -14.96 -14.45
N MET A 179 -13.23 -15.85 -14.28
CA MET A 179 -11.82 -15.43 -14.24
C MET A 179 -11.30 -14.90 -15.57
N VAL A 180 -11.65 -15.52 -16.68
CA VAL A 180 -11.29 -15.00 -18.00
C VAL A 180 -11.92 -13.62 -18.21
N ASN A 181 -13.20 -13.45 -17.91
CA ASN A 181 -13.88 -12.15 -18.03
C ASN A 181 -13.27 -11.09 -17.11
N GLN A 182 -12.95 -11.44 -15.86
CA GLN A 182 -12.33 -10.51 -14.93
C GLN A 182 -10.96 -10.05 -15.47
N VAL A 183 -10.13 -10.95 -16.00
CA VAL A 183 -8.81 -10.62 -16.54
C VAL A 183 -8.92 -9.75 -17.80
N LEU A 184 -9.90 -10.01 -18.66
CA LEU A 184 -10.09 -9.26 -19.91
C LEU A 184 -10.77 -7.90 -19.73
N THR A 185 -11.63 -7.77 -18.72
CA THR A 185 -12.48 -6.56 -18.53
C THR A 185 -11.92 -5.60 -17.49
N SER A 186 -11.09 -6.08 -16.55
CA SER A 186 -10.52 -5.20 -15.53
C SER A 186 -9.34 -4.40 -16.09
N ASP A 187 -9.40 -3.07 -15.97
CA ASP A 187 -8.26 -2.16 -16.24
C ASP A 187 -7.25 -2.13 -15.07
N ASP A 188 -7.63 -2.73 -13.93
CA ASP A 188 -6.78 -2.86 -12.76
C ASP A 188 -5.59 -3.79 -12.99
N LYS A 189 -4.57 -3.65 -12.13
CA LYS A 189 -3.40 -4.55 -12.12
C LYS A 189 -3.81 -5.99 -11.85
N VAL A 190 -3.97 -6.73 -12.93
CA VAL A 190 -4.25 -8.17 -12.89
C VAL A 190 -3.05 -8.90 -12.29
N ASN A 191 -3.31 -9.78 -11.32
CA ASN A 191 -2.24 -10.55 -10.70
C ASN A 191 -1.66 -11.53 -11.73
N SER A 192 -0.33 -11.70 -11.73
CA SER A 192 0.36 -12.55 -12.71
C SER A 192 -0.19 -13.98 -12.73
N SER A 193 -0.60 -14.49 -11.57
CA SER A 193 -1.24 -15.80 -11.44
C SER A 193 -2.62 -15.88 -12.08
N CYS A 194 -3.42 -14.80 -12.02
CA CYS A 194 -4.74 -14.76 -12.67
C CYS A 194 -4.61 -14.76 -14.19
N ALA A 195 -3.66 -13.99 -14.73
CA ALA A 195 -3.39 -13.97 -16.16
C ALA A 195 -2.90 -15.34 -16.67
N ALA A 196 -2.02 -16.01 -15.93
CA ALA A 196 -1.56 -17.36 -16.27
C ALA A 196 -2.71 -18.38 -16.27
N PHE A 197 -3.63 -18.29 -15.29
CA PHE A 197 -4.81 -19.14 -15.25
C PHE A 197 -5.76 -18.89 -16.43
N ALA A 198 -6.08 -17.63 -16.72
CA ALA A 198 -6.96 -17.28 -17.85
C ALA A 198 -6.36 -17.74 -19.19
N ALA A 199 -5.04 -17.57 -19.38
CA ALA A 199 -4.35 -18.06 -20.58
C ALA A 199 -4.45 -19.58 -20.72
N TYR A 200 -4.32 -20.34 -19.62
CA TYR A 200 -4.48 -21.79 -19.63
C TYR A 200 -5.92 -22.20 -20.02
N VAL A 201 -6.94 -21.56 -19.44
CA VAL A 201 -8.35 -21.85 -19.77
C VAL A 201 -8.61 -21.66 -21.25
N LEU A 202 -8.16 -20.54 -21.83
CA LEU A 202 -8.29 -20.26 -23.27
C LEU A 202 -7.54 -21.27 -24.14
N TYR A 203 -6.35 -21.69 -23.72
CA TYR A 203 -5.60 -22.73 -24.43
C TYR A 203 -6.34 -24.07 -24.42
N SER A 204 -6.88 -24.48 -23.27
CA SER A 204 -7.64 -25.72 -23.15
C SER A 204 -8.90 -25.72 -24.01
N THR A 205 -9.65 -24.61 -24.05
CA THR A 205 -10.87 -24.53 -24.87
C THR A 205 -10.57 -24.60 -26.37
N LEU A 206 -9.49 -23.96 -26.84
CA LEU A 206 -9.04 -24.06 -28.22
C LEU A 206 -8.63 -25.50 -28.58
N LYS A 207 -7.86 -26.15 -27.72
CA LYS A 207 -7.40 -27.53 -27.95
C LYS A 207 -8.57 -28.53 -28.03
N GLU A 208 -9.60 -28.33 -27.22
CA GLU A 208 -10.81 -29.17 -27.28
C GLU A 208 -11.66 -28.86 -28.53
N ALA A 209 -11.62 -27.63 -29.05
CA ALA A 209 -12.26 -27.31 -30.32
C ALA A 209 -11.54 -27.99 -31.50
N GLU A 210 -10.20 -27.96 -31.53
CA GLU A 210 -9.41 -28.63 -32.58
C GLU A 210 -9.70 -30.13 -32.66
N LYS A 211 -9.80 -30.82 -31.52
CA LYS A 211 -10.13 -32.25 -31.47
C LYS A 211 -11.53 -32.59 -31.99
N LYS A 212 -12.48 -31.66 -31.91
CA LYS A 212 -13.85 -31.90 -32.43
C LYS A 212 -13.94 -31.77 -33.95
N HIS A 213 -12.96 -31.14 -34.58
CA HIS A 213 -12.91 -30.89 -36.02
C HIS A 213 -11.93 -31.79 -36.77
N ALA A 214 -11.16 -32.62 -36.05
CA ALA A 214 -10.25 -33.63 -36.60
C ALA A 214 -10.91 -35.02 -36.59
#